data_AF-Q0K8W3-F1
#
_entry.id   AF-Q0K8W3-F1
#
_cell.length_a   1.000
_cell.length_b   1.000
_cell.length_c   1.000
_cell.angle_alpha   90.00
_cell.angle_beta   90.00
_cell.angle_gamma   90.00
#
_symmetry.space_group_name_H-M   'P 1'
#
loop_
_entity.id
_entity.type
_entity.pdbx_description
1 polymer ?
#
loop_
_entity_poly.entity_id
_entity_poly.type
_entity_poly.pdbx_seq_one_letter_code
_entity_poly.pdbx_strand_id
1 'polypeptide(L)' 'MADTIQSIHPLRALSQDSTLSCVLDLEDPFRMTLERLEGLIAAEPEGEIRAYLFGLYDMRRAAVYAGGA' A
#
# COMPACT_ATOMS: atom_id res chain seq x y z
N MET A 1 2.65 29.51 -10.58
CA MET A 1 3.09 28.55 -9.55
C MET A 1 2.16 27.34 -9.65
N ALA A 2 2.60 26.30 -10.35
CA ALA A 2 1.81 25.11 -10.66
C ALA A 2 2.43 23.89 -9.96
N ASP A 3 2.72 24.03 -8.67
CA ASP A 3 3.39 22.98 -7.87
C ASP A 3 2.41 22.20 -6.98
N THR A 4 1.18 22.67 -6.83
CA THR A 4 0.21 22.12 -5.87
C THR A 4 -0.47 20.82 -6.33
N ILE A 5 -0.14 20.31 -7.52
CA ILE A 5 -0.66 19.05 -8.06
C ILE A 5 0.49 18.05 -8.25
N GLN A 6 1.55 18.13 -7.44
CA GLN A 6 2.35 16.94 -7.17
C GLN A 6 1.55 16.03 -6.25
N SER A 7 0.64 15.27 -6.88
CA SER A 7 0.04 14.02 -6.42
C SER A 7 0.38 13.68 -4.96
N ILE A 8 -0.57 13.97 -4.08
CA ILE A 8 -0.58 13.55 -2.67
C ILE A 8 -0.69 12.02 -2.67
N HIS A 9 0.40 11.35 -3.01
CA HIS A 9 0.50 9.91 -2.82
C HIS A 9 0.65 9.75 -1.31
N PRO A 10 -0.23 8.99 -0.64
CA PRO A 10 -0.13 8.78 0.82
C PRO A 10 1.23 8.18 1.21
N LEU A 11 1.88 7.47 0.28
CA LEU A 11 3.24 6.96 0.41
C LEU A 11 4.33 8.04 0.47
N ARG A 12 4.03 9.27 0.07
CA ARG A 12 4.95 10.42 0.16
C ARG A 12 4.90 11.09 1.52
N ALA A 13 3.82 10.86 2.28
CA ALA A 13 3.69 11.24 3.69
C ALA A 13 4.26 10.17 4.64
N LEU A 14 4.54 8.95 4.15
CA LEU A 14 5.36 7.99 4.88
C LEU A 14 6.76 8.56 5.09
N SER A 15 7.23 8.49 6.32
CA SER A 15 8.63 8.76 6.61
C SER A 15 9.48 7.75 5.84
N GLN A 16 10.54 8.21 5.16
CA GLN A 16 11.46 7.33 4.42
C GLN A 16 12.15 6.29 5.34
N ASP A 17 12.23 6.58 6.64
CA ASP A 17 12.73 5.66 7.68
C ASP A 17 11.67 4.67 8.20
N SER A 18 10.42 4.78 7.75
CA SER A 18 9.40 3.81 8.16
C SER A 18 9.71 2.46 7.54
N THR A 19 9.68 1.41 8.36
CA THR A 19 9.89 0.02 7.93
C THR A 19 9.01 -0.31 6.71
N LEU A 20 7.82 0.28 6.65
CA LEU A 20 6.89 0.10 5.55
C LEU A 20 7.34 0.75 4.24
N SER A 21 7.92 1.95 4.29
CA SER A 21 8.51 2.59 3.10
C SER A 21 9.65 1.75 2.55
N CYS A 22 10.48 1.16 3.42
CA CYS A 22 11.59 0.30 3.02
C CYS A 22 11.09 -1.02 2.40
N VAL A 23 10.03 -1.60 2.96
CA VAL A 23 9.40 -2.81 2.40
C VAL A 23 8.78 -2.53 1.03
N LEU A 24 8.12 -1.39 0.83
CA LEU A 24 7.54 -1.01 -0.46
C LEU A 24 8.59 -0.65 -1.53
N ASP A 25 9.76 -0.18 -1.10
CA ASP A 25 10.89 0.10 -1.98
C ASP A 25 11.60 -1.20 -2.42
N LEU A 26 11.73 -2.17 -1.50
CA LEU A 26 12.38 -3.46 -1.74
C LEU A 26 11.48 -4.49 -2.43
N GLU A 27 10.18 -4.48 -2.11
CA GLU A 27 9.19 -5.42 -2.63
C GLU A 27 8.06 -4.66 -3.30
N ASP A 28 7.75 -5.03 -4.55
CA ASP A 28 6.66 -4.41 -5.28
C ASP A 28 5.31 -4.75 -4.62
N PRO A 29 4.56 -3.76 -4.10
CA PRO A 29 3.30 -3.99 -3.40
C PRO A 29 2.25 -4.73 -4.23
N PHE A 30 2.29 -4.62 -5.56
CA PHE A 30 1.38 -5.34 -6.46
C PHE A 30 1.79 -6.80 -6.68
N ARG A 31 3.00 -7.20 -6.27
CA ARG A 31 3.53 -8.56 -6.42
C ARG A 31 3.70 -9.30 -5.08
N MET A 32 3.66 -8.61 -3.94
CA MET A 32 3.68 -9.23 -2.61
C MET A 32 2.53 -10.24 -2.42
N THR A 33 2.65 -11.19 -1.50
CA THR A 33 1.54 -12.11 -1.18
C THR A 33 0.46 -11.40 -0.35
N LEU A 34 -0.80 -11.84 -0.45
CA LEU A 34 -1.91 -11.25 0.32
C LEU A 34 -1.65 -11.33 1.83
N GLU A 35 -1.12 -12.44 2.33
CA GLU A 35 -0.75 -12.61 3.74
C GLU A 35 0.28 -11.58 4.22
N ARG A 36 1.27 -11.27 3.39
CA ARG A 36 2.32 -10.29 3.70
C ARG A 36 1.73 -8.89 3.76
N LEU A 37 0.81 -8.57 2.85
CA LEU A 37 0.08 -7.31 2.84
C LEU A 37 -0.86 -7.17 4.04
N GLU A 38 -1.54 -8.26 4.43
CA GLU A 38 -2.40 -8.32 5.61
C GLU A 38 -1.59 -8.11 6.90
N GLY A 39 -0.39 -8.70 6.96
CA GLY A 39 0.57 -8.48 8.05
C GLY A 39 1.02 -7.02 8.16
N LEU A 40 1.27 -6.34 7.03
CA LEU A 40 1.58 -4.91 7.01
C LEU A 40 0.39 -4.07 7.49
N ILE A 41 -0.82 -4.38 7.04
CA ILE A 41 -2.05 -3.69 7.48
C ILE A 41 -2.27 -3.85 9.00
N ALA A 42 -1.99 -5.03 9.55
CA ALA A 42 -2.13 -5.32 10.97
C ALA A 42 -1.03 -4.67 11.83
N ALA A 43 0.18 -4.51 11.28
CA ALA A 43 1.29 -3.85 11.95
C ALA A 43 1.15 -2.33 11.97
N GLU A 44 0.47 -1.74 11.00
CA GLU A 44 0.30 -0.29 10.92
C GLU A 44 -0.82 0.25 11.82
N PRO A 45 -0.60 1.41 12.44
CA PRO A 45 -1.65 2.12 13.16
C PRO A 45 -2.77 2.58 12.21
N GLU A 46 -3.95 2.85 12.79
CA GLU A 46 -5.08 3.41 12.04
C GLU A 46 -4.73 4.78 11.46
N GLY A 47 -4.84 4.92 10.14
CA GLY A 47 -4.45 6.13 9.41
C GLY A 47 -4.53 5.96 7.89
N GLU A 48 -4.13 7.01 7.16
CA GLU A 48 -4.21 7.03 5.69
C GLU A 48 -3.37 5.92 5.01
N ILE A 49 -2.23 5.56 5.61
CA ILE A 49 -1.36 4.49 5.12
C ILE A 49 -2.04 3.13 5.23
N ARG A 50 -2.66 2.84 6.37
CA ARG A 50 -3.43 1.61 6.57
C ARG A 50 -4.61 1.55 5.61
N ALA A 51 -5.31 2.66 5.39
CA ALA A 51 -6.40 2.74 4.40
C ALA A 51 -5.90 2.49 2.97
N TYR A 52 -4.73 3.04 2.60
CA TYR A 52 -4.09 2.78 1.31
C TYR A 52 -3.75 1.30 1.11
N LEU A 53 -3.11 0.67 2.10
CA LEU A 53 -2.76 -0.75 2.06
C LEU A 53 -4.02 -1.63 1.99
N PHE A 54 -5.07 -1.26 2.72
CA PHE A 54 -6.35 -1.96 2.67
C PHE A 54 -6.98 -1.88 1.27
N GLY A 55 -6.97 -0.71 0.63
CA GLY A 55 -7.44 -0.54 -0.74
C GLY A 55 -6.65 -1.38 -1.75
N LEU A 56 -5.32 -1.48 -1.57
CA LEU A 56 -4.47 -2.34 -2.39
C LEU A 56 -4.78 -3.83 -2.17
N TYR A 57 -4.95 -4.26 -0.91
CA TYR A 57 -5.35 -5.61 -0.57
C TYR A 57 -6.69 -5.97 -1.20
N ASP A 58 -7.67 -5.09 -1.08
CA ASP A 58 -9.02 -5.28 -1.64
C ASP A 58 -8.98 -5.40 -3.16
N MET A 59 -8.26 -4.51 -3.85
CA MET A 59 -8.05 -4.62 -5.31
C MET A 59 -7.42 -5.95 -5.72
N ARG A 60 -6.37 -6.39 -5.02
CA ARG A 60 -5.69 -7.65 -5.36
C ARG A 60 -6.56 -8.86 -5.06
N ARG A 61 -7.28 -8.83 -3.95
CA ARG A 61 -8.27 -9.86 -3.60
C ARG A 61 -9.36 -9.91 -4.67
N ALA A 62 -9.93 -8.78 -5.06
CA ALA A 62 -10.92 -8.70 -6.14
C ALA A 62 -10.37 -9.21 -7.48
N ALA A 63 -9.12 -8.90 -7.83
CA ALA A 63 -8.47 -9.41 -9.04
C ALA A 63 -8.27 -10.93 -9.01
N VAL A 64 -7.94 -11.52 -7.85
CA VAL A 64 -7.86 -12.97 -7.68
C VAL A 64 -9.24 -13.62 -7.87
N TYR A 65 -10.31 -13.02 -7.34
CA TYR A 65 -11.67 -13.52 -7.55
C TYR A 65 -12.19 -13.29 -8.98
N ALA A 66 -11.79 -12.20 -9.63
CA ALA A 66 -12.21 -11.87 -11.00
C ALA A 66 -11.43 -12.65 -12.08
N GLY A 67 -10.20 -13.07 -11.79
CA GLY A 67 -9.38 -13.92 -12.66
C GLY A 67 -9.71 -15.42 -12.59
N GLY A 68 -10.70 -15.81 -11.79
CA GLY A 68 -11.25 -17.16 -11.74
C GLY A 68 -12.36 -17.34 -12.77
N ALA A 69 -12.04 -17.34 -14.07
CA ALA A 69 -12.92 -17.78 -15.15
C ALA A 69 -12.09 -18.41 -16.27
#